data_AF-A0A4Q2X0G7-F1
#
_entry.id   AF-A0A4Q2X0G7-F1
#
_cell.length_a   1.000
_cell.length_b   1.000
_cell.length_c   1.000
_cell.angle_alpha   90.00
_cell.angle_beta   90.00
_cell.angle_gamma   90.00
#
_symmetry.space_group_name_H-M   'P 1'
#
loop_
_entity.id
_entity.type
_entity.pdbx_description
1 polymer ?
#
loop_
_entity_poly.entity_id
_entity_poly.type
_entity_poly.pdbx_seq_one_letter_code
_entity_poly.pdbx_strand_id
1 'polypeptide(L)'
;MSHPRTIGIIAGSGVYPETFIAQARMKSPGIRLVVVAFHNETKPELEKQADATEWVRVGQLSKLIKFFKREGATEAVMMGQISPKNLFDLRPDLRILMMLARVKERNAETLFGAIGEELAKDGITLLSAVTFLEDHLPGPGHVCGPAFKKRQLVDADFGFRIAKQTSALDIGQSVVVRHGTVLAAEAFEGTNACIRRGGELGKGKDVMLVKVSK
;
A
#
# COMPACT_ATOMS: atom_id res chain seq x y z
N MET A 1 -9.00 -0.96 34.37
CA MET A 1 -7.75 -1.39 33.71
C MET A 1 -7.93 -1.13 32.22
N SER A 2 -7.18 -0.20 31.63
CA SER A 2 -7.26 0.02 30.18
C SER A 2 -6.74 -1.24 29.50
N HIS A 3 -7.56 -1.89 28.69
CA HIS A 3 -7.06 -2.97 27.86
C HIS A 3 -5.97 -2.41 26.95
N PRO A 4 -4.82 -3.09 26.79
CA PRO A 4 -3.80 -2.65 25.86
C PRO A 4 -4.42 -2.50 24.47
N ARG A 5 -4.10 -1.39 23.80
CA ARG A 5 -4.55 -1.11 22.44
C ARG A 5 -4.15 -2.27 21.52
N THR A 6 -5.10 -2.82 20.76
CA THR A 6 -4.86 -3.93 19.83
C THR A 6 -5.11 -3.48 18.40
N ILE A 7 -4.09 -3.61 17.55
CA ILE A 7 -4.19 -3.31 16.12
C ILE A 7 -4.06 -4.60 15.31
N GLY A 8 -5.03 -4.80 14.43
CA GLY A 8 -5.00 -5.83 13.40
C GLY A 8 -4.18 -5.39 12.18
N ILE A 9 -3.21 -6.19 11.76
CA ILE A 9 -2.38 -5.91 10.58
C ILE A 9 -2.83 -6.85 9.46
N ILE A 10 -3.36 -6.29 8.38
CA ILE A 10 -3.66 -7.01 7.15
C ILE A 10 -2.37 -6.99 6.31
N ALA A 11 -1.58 -8.06 6.41
CA ALA A 11 -0.20 -8.09 5.94
C ALA A 11 -0.06 -8.71 4.54
N GLY A 12 0.26 -7.92 3.53
CA GLY A 12 0.71 -8.36 2.21
C GLY A 12 2.21 -8.63 2.16
N SER A 13 2.76 -8.57 0.95
CA SER A 13 4.17 -8.78 0.65
C SER A 13 5.04 -7.52 0.88
N GLY A 14 6.36 -7.71 0.88
CA GLY A 14 7.35 -6.64 1.01
C GLY A 14 7.83 -6.41 2.46
N VAL A 15 8.47 -5.27 2.68
CA VAL A 15 9.09 -4.89 3.96
C VAL A 15 8.17 -4.06 4.87
N TYR A 16 6.99 -3.69 4.39
CA TYR A 16 6.10 -2.77 5.09
C TYR A 16 5.51 -3.38 6.37
N PRO A 17 5.01 -4.63 6.38
CA PRO A 17 4.47 -5.23 7.61
C PRO A 17 5.50 -5.29 8.75
N GLU A 18 6.73 -5.74 8.46
CA GLU A 18 7.82 -5.82 9.46
C GLU A 18 8.23 -4.42 9.96
N THR A 19 8.29 -3.43 9.06
CA THR A 19 8.60 -2.04 9.42
C THR A 19 7.53 -1.46 10.33
N PHE A 20 6.25 -1.68 10.02
CA PHE A 20 5.13 -1.22 10.86
C PHE A 20 5.18 -1.85 12.25
N ILE A 21 5.39 -3.16 12.37
CA ILE A 21 5.47 -3.83 13.67
C ILE A 21 6.59 -3.22 14.53
N ALA A 22 7.77 -3.02 13.95
CA ALA A 22 8.89 -2.42 14.65
C ALA A 22 8.57 -0.99 15.14
N GLN A 23 8.05 -0.13 14.25
CA GLN A 23 7.73 1.26 14.59
C GLN A 23 6.57 1.38 15.58
N ALA A 24 5.52 0.56 15.44
CA ALA A 24 4.39 0.54 16.36
C ALA A 24 4.83 0.14 17.78
N ARG A 25 5.67 -0.89 17.92
CA ARG A 25 6.22 -1.31 19.23
C ARG A 25 7.11 -0.24 19.85
N MET A 26 7.90 0.48 19.04
CA MET A 26 8.73 1.59 19.53
C MET A 26 7.91 2.79 20.00
N LYS A 27 6.91 3.22 19.21
CA LYS A 27 6.10 4.41 19.47
C LYS A 27 4.98 4.20 20.49
N SER A 28 4.53 2.95 20.66
CA SER A 28 3.44 2.60 21.57
C SER A 28 3.80 1.38 22.40
N PRO A 29 4.60 1.54 23.48
CA PRO A 29 4.95 0.45 24.37
C PRO A 29 3.72 -0.30 24.90
N GLY A 30 3.75 -1.63 24.87
CA GLY A 30 2.65 -2.48 25.33
C GLY A 30 1.47 -2.61 24.35
N ILE A 31 1.58 -2.08 23.13
CA ILE A 31 0.60 -2.34 22.06
C ILE A 31 0.58 -3.82 21.70
N ARG A 32 -0.62 -4.37 21.48
CA ARG A 32 -0.81 -5.71 20.94
C ARG A 32 -1.00 -5.64 19.43
N LEU A 33 -0.24 -6.43 18.69
CA LEU A 33 -0.26 -6.48 17.23
C LEU A 33 -0.61 -7.89 16.77
N VAL A 34 -1.74 -8.02 16.08
CA VAL A 34 -2.22 -9.30 15.56
C VAL A 34 -2.27 -9.27 14.04
N VAL A 35 -1.76 -10.31 13.39
CA VAL A 35 -1.53 -10.31 11.94
C VAL A 35 -2.49 -11.25 11.24
N VAL A 36 -3.13 -10.76 10.17
CA VAL A 36 -3.73 -11.60 9.15
C VAL A 36 -2.75 -11.69 7.99
N ALA A 37 -2.22 -12.89 7.79
CA ALA A 37 -1.26 -13.22 6.75
C ALA A 37 -1.97 -13.89 5.57
N PHE A 38 -1.50 -13.61 4.36
CA PHE A 38 -1.98 -14.23 3.14
C PHE A 38 -0.99 -15.27 2.62
N HIS A 39 -1.49 -16.47 2.34
CA HIS A 39 -0.70 -17.48 1.65
C HIS A 39 -0.17 -16.94 0.31
N ASN A 40 1.09 -17.24 0.00
CA ASN A 40 1.81 -16.80 -1.22
C ASN A 40 2.04 -15.28 -1.35
N GLU A 41 1.83 -14.51 -0.27
CA GLU A 41 2.07 -13.06 -0.22
C GLU A 41 2.94 -12.69 0.97
N THR A 42 2.50 -13.07 2.17
CA THR A 42 3.15 -12.69 3.42
C THR A 42 4.35 -13.57 3.70
N LYS A 43 5.46 -12.95 4.14
CA LYS A 43 6.63 -13.66 4.64
C LYS A 43 6.27 -14.46 5.89
N PRO A 44 6.50 -15.79 5.95
CA PRO A 44 6.21 -16.60 7.13
C PRO A 44 6.93 -16.14 8.40
N GLU A 45 8.10 -15.50 8.26
CA GLU A 45 8.90 -14.99 9.37
C GLU A 45 8.18 -13.90 10.17
N LEU A 46 7.15 -13.27 9.58
CA LEU A 46 6.34 -12.25 10.25
C LEU A 46 5.59 -12.80 11.47
N GLU A 47 5.28 -14.10 11.50
CA GLU A 47 4.63 -14.76 12.64
C GLU A 47 5.40 -14.55 13.95
N LYS A 48 6.74 -14.54 13.88
CA LYS A 48 7.62 -14.41 15.04
C LYS A 48 7.60 -13.00 15.64
N GLN A 49 7.08 -12.02 14.90
CA GLN A 49 7.04 -10.61 15.30
C GLN A 49 5.65 -10.18 15.79
N ALA A 50 4.63 -11.00 15.52
CA ALA A 50 3.24 -10.76 15.88
C ALA A 50 2.88 -11.44 17.20
N ASP A 51 1.91 -10.88 17.92
CA ASP A 51 1.42 -11.49 19.18
C ASP A 51 0.37 -12.59 18.91
N ALA A 52 -0.24 -12.58 17.73
CA ALA A 52 -1.05 -13.66 17.17
C ALA A 52 -1.07 -13.54 15.65
N THR A 53 -1.17 -14.67 14.94
CA THR A 53 -1.26 -14.68 13.47
C THR A 53 -2.36 -15.64 13.00
N GLU A 54 -3.11 -15.23 11.98
CA GLU A 54 -4.06 -16.08 11.26
C GLU A 54 -3.74 -16.06 9.77
N TRP A 55 -3.55 -17.25 9.18
CA TRP A 55 -3.36 -17.38 7.75
C TRP A 55 -4.68 -17.52 7.01
N VAL A 56 -4.81 -16.73 5.95
CA VAL A 56 -5.99 -16.72 5.09
C VAL A 56 -5.57 -16.72 3.61
N ARG A 57 -6.53 -17.00 2.73
CA ARG A 57 -6.40 -16.71 1.30
C ARG A 57 -7.03 -15.35 1.00
N VAL A 58 -6.59 -14.72 -0.10
CA VAL A 58 -7.19 -13.47 -0.57
C VAL A 58 -8.68 -13.72 -0.83
N GLY A 59 -9.55 -12.82 -0.33
CA GLY A 59 -11.00 -12.92 -0.45
C GLY A 59 -11.74 -13.45 0.80
N GLN A 60 -11.03 -13.87 1.85
CA GLN A 60 -11.64 -14.37 3.08
C GLN A 60 -11.86 -13.29 4.16
N LEU A 61 -12.59 -12.21 3.82
CA LEU A 61 -12.81 -11.06 4.71
C LEU A 61 -13.53 -11.43 6.02
N SER A 62 -14.50 -12.34 5.96
CA SER A 62 -15.22 -12.84 7.13
C SER A 62 -14.28 -13.55 8.09
N LYS A 63 -13.31 -14.33 7.58
CA LYS A 63 -12.32 -15.02 8.41
C LYS A 63 -11.38 -14.02 9.09
N LEU A 64 -10.91 -13.02 8.34
CA LEU A 64 -10.10 -11.90 8.82
C LEU A 64 -10.81 -11.15 9.96
N ILE A 65 -12.07 -10.74 9.76
CA ILE A 65 -12.84 -10.00 10.78
C ILE A 65 -13.07 -10.85 12.02
N LYS A 66 -13.43 -12.14 11.86
CA LYS A 66 -13.60 -13.06 12.99
C LYS A 66 -12.34 -13.19 13.83
N PHE A 67 -11.17 -13.23 13.20
CA PHE A 67 -9.89 -13.24 13.89
C PHE A 67 -9.66 -11.94 14.67
N PHE A 68 -9.80 -10.78 14.03
CA PHE A 68 -9.64 -9.49 14.72
C PHE A 68 -10.56 -9.34 15.93
N LYS A 69 -11.83 -9.74 15.82
CA LYS A 69 -12.76 -9.73 16.96
C LYS A 69 -12.34 -10.68 18.08
N ARG A 70 -11.88 -11.90 17.74
CA ARG A 70 -11.37 -12.87 18.72
C ARG A 70 -10.18 -12.33 19.50
N GLU A 71 -9.29 -11.62 18.82
CA GLU A 71 -8.10 -11.00 19.42
C GLU A 71 -8.36 -9.64 20.08
N GLY A 72 -9.59 -9.11 19.98
CA GLY A 72 -9.97 -7.82 20.55
C GLY A 72 -9.39 -6.60 19.80
N ALA A 73 -9.07 -6.74 18.52
CA ALA A 73 -8.62 -5.62 17.69
C ALA A 73 -9.80 -4.70 17.33
N THR A 74 -9.72 -3.43 17.74
CA THR A 74 -10.69 -2.37 17.41
C THR A 74 -10.19 -1.45 16.30
N GLU A 75 -8.94 -1.63 15.89
CA GLU A 75 -8.28 -0.89 14.82
C GLU A 75 -7.59 -1.88 13.89
N ALA A 76 -7.49 -1.53 12.62
CA ALA A 76 -6.75 -2.32 11.65
C ALA A 76 -5.92 -1.44 10.72
N VAL A 77 -4.86 -1.98 10.14
CA VAL A 77 -4.06 -1.32 9.11
C VAL A 77 -3.73 -2.29 7.99
N MET A 78 -3.71 -1.81 6.75
CA MET A 78 -3.26 -2.59 5.59
C MET A 78 -1.80 -2.28 5.30
N MET A 79 -0.95 -3.31 5.27
CA MET A 79 0.49 -3.15 5.11
C MET A 79 1.02 -4.10 4.05
N GLY A 80 1.77 -3.58 3.08
CA GLY A 80 2.36 -4.38 2.00
C GLY A 80 1.46 -4.52 0.78
N GLN A 81 1.98 -5.21 -0.24
CA GLN A 81 1.31 -5.36 -1.53
C GLN A 81 0.59 -6.71 -1.64
N ILE A 82 -0.50 -6.74 -2.39
CA ILE A 82 -1.10 -8.00 -2.87
C ILE A 82 -0.85 -8.08 -4.37
N SER A 83 -0.22 -9.15 -4.82
CA SER A 83 0.08 -9.39 -6.22
C SER A 83 -1.20 -9.51 -7.06
N PRO A 84 -1.27 -8.86 -8.24
CA PRO A 84 -2.34 -9.07 -9.20
C PRO A 84 -2.55 -10.54 -9.57
N LYS A 85 -1.50 -11.37 -9.51
CA LYS A 85 -1.62 -12.82 -9.80
C LYS A 85 -2.48 -13.54 -8.77
N ASN A 86 -2.37 -13.18 -7.49
CA ASN A 86 -3.12 -13.82 -6.41
C ASN A 86 -4.55 -13.29 -6.29
N LEU A 87 -4.87 -12.15 -6.93
CA LEU A 87 -6.25 -11.73 -7.18
C LEU A 87 -7.00 -12.70 -8.12
N PHE A 88 -6.29 -13.48 -8.95
CA PHE A 88 -6.91 -14.52 -9.79
C PHE A 88 -7.13 -15.86 -9.05
N ASP A 89 -6.47 -16.11 -7.92
CA ASP A 89 -6.73 -17.25 -7.02
C ASP A 89 -7.59 -16.83 -5.81
N LEU A 90 -8.52 -15.91 -6.06
CA LEU A 90 -9.41 -15.39 -5.02
C LEU A 90 -10.31 -16.50 -4.49
N ARG A 91 -10.43 -16.60 -3.17
CA ARG A 91 -11.44 -17.42 -2.48
C ARG A 91 -12.44 -16.51 -1.78
N PRO A 92 -13.36 -15.88 -2.53
CA PRO A 92 -14.30 -14.93 -1.96
C PRO A 92 -15.26 -15.66 -1.03
N ASP A 93 -15.34 -15.20 0.21
CA ASP A 93 -16.47 -15.55 1.06
C ASP A 93 -17.71 -14.71 0.72
N LEU A 94 -18.86 -15.09 1.28
CA LEU A 94 -20.14 -14.42 1.02
C LEU A 94 -20.07 -12.92 1.28
N ARG A 95 -19.30 -12.50 2.29
CA ARG A 95 -19.17 -11.09 2.65
C ARG A 95 -18.39 -10.31 1.60
N ILE A 96 -17.26 -10.85 1.12
CA ILE A 96 -16.56 -10.25 -0.03
C ILE A 96 -17.43 -10.20 -1.26
N LEU A 97 -18.20 -11.26 -1.55
CA LEU A 97 -19.08 -11.27 -2.70
C LEU A 97 -20.14 -10.15 -2.62
N MET A 98 -20.77 -9.99 -1.45
CA MET A 98 -21.75 -8.94 -1.20
C MET A 98 -21.14 -7.54 -1.25
N MET A 99 -19.92 -7.38 -0.75
CA MET A 99 -19.16 -6.13 -0.85
C MET A 99 -18.88 -5.79 -2.32
N LEU A 100 -18.29 -6.72 -3.08
CA LEU A 100 -17.94 -6.56 -4.50
C LEU A 100 -19.16 -6.31 -5.40
N ALA A 101 -20.34 -6.80 -5.01
CA ALA A 101 -21.60 -6.53 -5.71
C ALA A 101 -22.08 -5.07 -5.53
N ARG A 102 -21.67 -4.39 -4.46
CA ARG A 102 -22.04 -2.99 -4.16
C ARG A 102 -21.06 -1.97 -4.74
N VAL A 103 -19.83 -2.40 -5.04
CA VAL A 103 -18.79 -1.57 -5.62
C VAL A 103 -19.06 -1.37 -7.11
N LYS A 104 -19.40 -0.13 -7.52
CA LYS A 104 -19.74 0.22 -8.91
C LYS A 104 -18.55 0.11 -9.86
N GLU A 105 -17.40 0.60 -9.43
CA GLU A 105 -16.14 0.56 -10.17
C GLU A 105 -15.10 -0.20 -9.38
N ARG A 106 -14.44 -1.19 -10.01
CA ARG A 106 -13.45 -2.03 -9.34
C ARG A 106 -12.05 -1.47 -9.57
N ASN A 107 -11.74 -0.38 -8.88
CA ASN A 107 -10.38 0.16 -8.80
C ASN A 107 -9.83 -0.03 -7.37
N ALA A 108 -8.53 0.22 -7.19
CA ALA A 108 -7.89 -0.02 -5.90
C ALA A 108 -8.51 0.83 -4.78
N GLU A 109 -8.81 2.10 -5.05
CA GLU A 109 -9.36 3.04 -4.07
C GLU A 109 -10.75 2.61 -3.58
N THR A 110 -11.67 2.31 -4.51
CA THR A 110 -13.03 1.87 -4.16
C THR A 110 -13.02 0.53 -3.43
N LEU A 111 -12.12 -0.38 -3.80
CA LEU A 111 -11.99 -1.67 -3.14
C LEU A 111 -11.46 -1.52 -1.71
N PHE A 112 -10.40 -0.73 -1.49
CA PHE A 112 -9.87 -0.50 -0.14
C PHE A 112 -10.85 0.28 0.75
N GLY A 113 -11.54 1.27 0.17
CA GLY A 113 -12.62 1.99 0.86
C GLY A 113 -13.74 1.04 1.30
N ALA A 114 -14.20 0.16 0.40
CA ALA A 114 -15.24 -0.81 0.72
C ALA A 114 -14.81 -1.81 1.81
N ILE A 115 -13.53 -2.23 1.83
CA ILE A 115 -13.02 -3.06 2.93
C ILE A 115 -13.03 -2.29 4.25
N GLY A 116 -12.64 -1.01 4.24
CA GLY A 116 -12.73 -0.13 5.41
C GLY A 116 -14.16 -0.02 5.96
N GLU A 117 -15.14 0.18 5.09
CA GLU A 117 -16.56 0.21 5.45
C GLU A 117 -17.04 -1.14 6.02
N GLU A 118 -16.60 -2.26 5.44
CA GLU A 118 -16.94 -3.58 5.96
C GLU A 118 -16.32 -3.85 7.33
N LEU A 119 -15.09 -3.41 7.59
CA LEU A 119 -14.45 -3.47 8.91
C LEU A 119 -15.21 -2.61 9.93
N ALA A 120 -15.61 -1.40 9.54
CA ALA A 120 -16.32 -0.47 10.42
C ALA A 120 -17.67 -1.02 10.91
N LYS A 121 -18.38 -1.82 10.09
CA LYS A 121 -19.63 -2.51 10.51
C LYS A 121 -19.43 -3.45 11.70
N ASP A 122 -18.20 -3.91 11.95
CA ASP A 122 -17.83 -4.74 13.08
C ASP A 122 -17.09 -3.98 14.19
N GLY A 123 -17.09 -2.64 14.13
CA GLY A 123 -16.42 -1.80 15.11
C GLY A 123 -14.89 -1.75 14.97
N ILE A 124 -14.36 -2.10 13.80
CA ILE A 124 -12.93 -2.07 13.51
C ILE A 124 -12.62 -0.86 12.64
N THR A 125 -11.86 0.08 13.17
CA THR A 125 -11.47 1.30 12.45
C THR A 125 -10.25 1.04 11.58
N LEU A 126 -10.36 1.27 10.27
CA LEU A 126 -9.20 1.19 9.38
C LEU A 126 -8.35 2.46 9.53
N LEU A 127 -7.13 2.29 10.02
CA LEU A 127 -6.14 3.33 10.23
C LEU A 127 -5.46 3.73 8.92
N SER A 128 -4.90 4.94 8.91
CA SER A 128 -4.06 5.41 7.81
C SER A 128 -2.84 4.51 7.63
N ALA A 129 -2.46 4.25 6.38
CA ALA A 129 -1.28 3.45 6.05
C ALA A 129 0.04 4.08 6.54
N VAL A 130 0.04 5.37 6.91
CA VAL A 130 1.22 6.05 7.45
C VAL A 130 1.28 6.05 8.98
N THR A 131 0.30 5.47 9.66
CA THR A 131 0.29 5.39 11.14
C THR A 131 1.56 4.73 11.64
N PHE A 132 2.26 5.37 12.58
CA PHE A 132 3.59 5.01 13.10
C PHE A 132 4.76 5.14 12.11
N LEU A 133 4.48 5.29 10.81
CA LEU A 133 5.48 5.43 9.74
C LEU A 133 5.68 6.88 9.31
N GLU A 134 5.20 7.85 10.09
CA GLU A 134 5.26 9.28 9.72
C GLU A 134 6.70 9.75 9.50
N ASP A 135 7.64 9.24 10.31
CA ASP A 135 9.08 9.57 10.20
C ASP A 135 9.77 8.88 9.01
N HIS A 136 9.08 7.96 8.33
CA HIS A 136 9.58 7.30 7.12
C HIS A 136 9.12 8.02 5.85
N LEU A 137 8.28 9.06 5.98
CA LEU A 137 7.88 9.88 4.85
C LEU A 137 8.93 10.96 4.58
N PRO A 138 9.29 11.20 3.30
CA PRO A 138 10.18 12.30 2.97
C PRO A 138 9.49 13.64 3.27
N GLY A 139 10.21 14.53 3.96
CA GLY A 139 9.82 15.93 4.05
C GLY A 139 10.05 16.69 2.74
N PRO A 140 9.58 17.95 2.63
CA PRO A 140 9.89 18.80 1.50
C PRO A 140 11.39 18.99 1.32
N GLY A 141 11.85 18.91 0.06
CA GLY A 141 13.24 19.20 -0.30
C GLY A 141 14.06 17.97 -0.70
N HIS A 142 15.37 18.15 -0.69
CA HIS A 142 16.31 17.13 -1.14
C HIS A 142 16.57 16.10 -0.04
N VAL A 143 16.27 14.83 -0.33
CA VAL A 143 16.42 13.72 0.62
C VAL A 143 17.83 13.13 0.56
N CYS A 144 18.28 12.74 -0.63
CA CYS A 144 19.59 12.11 -0.82
C CYS A 144 20.05 12.19 -2.28
N GLY A 145 21.35 11.99 -2.49
CA GLY A 145 21.98 11.99 -3.81
C GLY A 145 22.55 13.35 -4.23
N PRO A 146 22.87 13.53 -5.52
CA PRO A 146 23.33 14.82 -6.05
C PRO A 146 22.20 15.85 -6.11
N ALA A 147 22.53 17.11 -5.85
CA ALA A 147 21.59 18.22 -6.04
C ALA A 147 21.14 18.33 -7.51
N PHE A 148 19.85 18.63 -7.72
CA PHE A 148 19.32 18.81 -9.07
C PHE A 148 19.88 20.06 -9.75
N LYS A 149 20.25 19.91 -11.02
CA LYS A 149 20.54 21.03 -11.93
C LYS A 149 19.24 21.73 -12.33
N LYS A 150 19.33 23.02 -12.71
CA LYS A 150 18.17 23.82 -13.17
C LYS A 150 17.29 23.09 -14.20
N ARG A 151 17.89 22.38 -15.16
CA ARG A 151 17.15 21.62 -16.19
C ARG A 151 16.35 20.44 -15.61
N GLN A 152 16.89 19.76 -14.60
CA GLN A 152 16.21 18.64 -13.94
C GLN A 152 15.00 19.12 -13.15
N LEU A 153 15.07 20.31 -12.54
CA LEU A 153 13.92 20.94 -11.88
C LEU A 153 12.78 21.23 -12.87
N VAL A 154 13.11 21.72 -14.07
CA VAL A 154 12.11 21.93 -15.14
C VAL A 154 11.44 20.60 -15.54
N ASP A 155 12.21 19.53 -15.67
CA ASP A 155 11.66 18.19 -15.95
C ASP A 155 10.83 17.65 -14.78
N ALA A 156 11.22 17.92 -13.52
CA ALA A 156 10.46 17.54 -12.34
C ALA A 156 9.08 18.24 -12.30
N ASP A 157 9.05 19.56 -12.53
CA ASP A 157 7.80 20.33 -12.60
C ASP A 157 6.91 19.85 -13.75
N PHE A 158 7.51 19.62 -14.93
CA PHE A 158 6.79 19.07 -16.08
C PHE A 158 6.19 17.68 -15.75
N GLY A 159 7.01 16.77 -15.23
CA GLY A 159 6.58 15.43 -14.86
C GLY A 159 5.52 15.42 -13.76
N PHE A 160 5.60 16.31 -12.78
CA PHE A 160 4.63 16.42 -11.69
C PHE A 160 3.23 16.74 -12.21
N ARG A 161 3.10 17.72 -13.12
CA ARG A 161 1.82 18.07 -13.72
C ARG A 161 1.22 16.88 -14.48
N ILE A 162 2.01 16.17 -15.27
CA ILE A 162 1.52 15.02 -16.04
C ILE A 162 1.15 13.86 -15.11
N ALA A 163 2.00 13.52 -14.14
CA ALA A 163 1.73 12.46 -13.18
C ALA A 163 0.42 12.68 -12.41
N LYS A 164 0.13 13.94 -12.01
CA LYS A 164 -1.15 14.29 -11.39
C LYS A 164 -2.36 14.06 -12.30
N GLN A 165 -2.25 14.34 -13.60
CA GLN A 165 -3.34 14.07 -14.55
C GLN A 165 -3.54 12.56 -14.77
N THR A 166 -2.45 11.79 -14.98
CA THR A 166 -2.52 10.33 -15.15
C THR A 166 -3.10 9.65 -13.91
N SER A 167 -2.72 10.12 -12.72
CA SER A 167 -3.23 9.60 -11.44
C SER A 167 -4.71 9.95 -11.22
N ALA A 168 -5.16 11.12 -11.68
CA ALA A 168 -6.57 11.53 -11.59
C ALA A 168 -7.49 10.70 -12.49
N LEU A 169 -6.93 10.07 -13.54
CA LEU A 169 -7.64 9.16 -14.44
C LEU A 169 -7.57 7.69 -14.04
N ASP A 170 -7.00 7.37 -12.87
CA ASP A 170 -6.84 5.98 -12.39
C ASP A 170 -5.98 5.08 -13.31
N ILE A 171 -5.12 5.69 -14.14
CA ILE A 171 -4.21 4.95 -15.04
C ILE A 171 -2.97 4.51 -14.27
N GLY A 172 -2.30 5.45 -13.60
CA GLY A 172 -1.07 5.21 -12.87
C GLY A 172 -0.51 6.50 -12.28
N GLN A 173 0.48 6.36 -11.40
CA GLN A 173 0.91 7.43 -10.50
C GLN A 173 2.33 7.93 -10.77
N SER A 174 3.02 7.34 -11.76
CA SER A 174 4.39 7.69 -12.12
C SER A 174 4.54 7.99 -13.60
N VAL A 175 5.46 8.90 -13.92
CA VAL A 175 5.92 9.16 -15.29
C VAL A 175 7.44 9.24 -15.31
N VAL A 176 8.04 8.83 -16.42
CA VAL A 176 9.45 9.06 -16.73
C VAL A 176 9.53 10.09 -17.84
N VAL A 177 10.22 11.19 -17.58
CA VAL A 177 10.32 12.33 -18.49
C VAL A 177 11.78 12.68 -18.77
N ARG A 178 11.98 13.35 -19.90
CA ARG A 178 13.27 13.90 -20.27
C ARG A 178 13.11 15.06 -21.24
N HIS A 179 13.69 16.19 -20.88
CA HIS A 179 13.72 17.41 -21.70
C HIS A 179 12.33 17.88 -22.17
N GLY A 180 11.31 17.75 -21.32
CA GLY A 180 9.92 18.09 -21.66
C GLY A 180 9.17 17.01 -22.46
N THR A 181 9.74 15.83 -22.64
CA THR A 181 9.08 14.70 -23.31
C THR A 181 8.75 13.60 -22.31
N VAL A 182 7.53 13.08 -22.36
CA VAL A 182 7.15 11.87 -21.62
C VAL A 182 7.69 10.65 -22.36
N LEU A 183 8.56 9.88 -21.72
CA LEU A 183 9.11 8.64 -22.25
C LEU A 183 8.24 7.44 -21.86
N ALA A 184 7.76 7.44 -20.62
CA ALA A 184 6.87 6.41 -20.11
C ALA A 184 5.87 7.01 -19.11
N ALA A 185 4.65 6.50 -19.13
CA ALA A 185 3.68 6.66 -18.05
C ALA A 185 3.39 5.28 -17.48
N GLU A 186 3.37 5.16 -16.15
CA GLU A 186 2.98 3.95 -15.43
C GLU A 186 1.51 3.65 -15.71
N ALA A 187 1.21 2.38 -15.93
CA ALA A 187 -0.14 1.85 -15.88
C ALA A 187 -0.14 0.53 -15.10
N PHE A 188 -0.81 -0.50 -15.62
CA PHE A 188 -0.96 -1.80 -14.98
C PHE A 188 0.37 -2.54 -14.74
N GLU A 189 1.43 -2.24 -15.49
CA GLU A 189 2.72 -2.90 -15.36
C GLU A 189 3.47 -2.57 -14.06
N GLY A 190 3.10 -1.47 -13.40
CA GLY A 190 3.69 -0.99 -12.17
C GLY A 190 5.01 -0.21 -12.34
N THR A 191 5.36 0.52 -11.28
CA THR A 191 6.44 1.53 -11.30
C THR A 191 7.78 0.96 -11.78
N ASN A 192 8.17 -0.24 -11.35
CA ASN A 192 9.47 -0.83 -11.71
C ASN A 192 9.60 -1.10 -13.22
N ALA A 193 8.55 -1.63 -13.85
CA ALA A 193 8.54 -1.86 -15.30
C ALA A 193 8.49 -0.54 -16.07
N CYS A 194 7.74 0.45 -15.57
CA CYS A 194 7.72 1.80 -16.12
C CYS A 194 9.11 2.46 -16.07
N ILE A 195 9.84 2.35 -14.96
CA ILE A 195 11.21 2.90 -14.81
C ILE A 195 12.15 2.26 -15.83
N ARG A 196 12.14 0.93 -15.96
CA ARG A 196 12.99 0.21 -16.92
C ARG A 196 12.73 0.67 -18.35
N ARG A 197 11.46 0.65 -18.77
CA ARG A 197 11.02 1.10 -20.10
C ARG A 197 11.39 2.57 -20.36
N GLY A 198 11.18 3.44 -19.38
CA GLY A 198 11.56 4.86 -19.47
C GLY A 198 13.08 5.07 -19.62
N GLY A 199 13.89 4.31 -18.89
CA GLY A 199 15.35 4.33 -18.99
C GLY A 199 15.87 3.82 -20.34
N GLU A 200 15.27 2.75 -20.86
CA GLU A 200 15.57 2.20 -22.19
C GLU A 200 15.28 3.22 -23.30
N LEU A 201 14.09 3.83 -23.28
CA LEU A 201 13.72 4.90 -24.22
C LEU A 201 14.59 6.15 -24.07
N GLY A 202 15.06 6.42 -22.85
CA GLY A 202 16.04 7.46 -22.54
C GLY A 202 17.45 7.15 -23.06
N LYS A 203 17.71 5.94 -23.57
CA LYS A 203 19.03 5.43 -24.00
C LYS A 203 20.09 5.51 -22.89
N GLY A 204 19.71 5.22 -21.65
CA GLY A 204 20.61 5.21 -20.49
C GLY A 204 21.16 6.58 -20.08
N LYS A 205 20.57 7.68 -20.57
CA LYS A 205 20.94 9.05 -20.18
C LYS A 205 20.06 9.54 -19.02
N ASP A 206 20.39 10.70 -18.46
CA ASP A 206 19.63 11.36 -17.39
C ASP A 206 18.13 11.46 -17.75
N VAL A 207 17.32 10.63 -17.09
CA VAL A 207 15.85 10.65 -17.11
C VAL A 207 15.35 10.97 -15.72
N MET A 208 14.18 11.61 -15.63
CA MET A 208 13.53 11.96 -14.36
C MET A 208 12.31 11.08 -14.16
N LEU A 209 12.27 10.32 -13.07
CA LEU A 209 11.04 9.70 -12.59
C LEU A 209 10.31 10.70 -11.69
N VAL A 210 9.05 10.95 -11.96
CA VAL A 210 8.16 11.68 -11.05
C VAL A 210 7.01 10.76 -10.66
N LYS A 211 6.77 10.65 -9.35
CA LYS A 211 5.69 9.86 -8.78
C LYS A 211 4.91 10.72 -7.80
N VAL A 212 3.59 10.63 -7.85
CA VAL A 212 2.69 11.42 -6.99
C VAL A 212 1.80 10.48 -6.19
N SER A 213 1.30 10.93 -5.04
CA SER A 213 0.10 10.33 -4.48
C SER A 213 -1.09 10.71 -5.36
N LYS A 214 -2.16 9.92 -5.33
CA LYS A 214 -3.48 10.43 -5.74
C LYS A 214 -3.81 11.65 -4.87
#